data_AF-A0A355UCA0-F1
#
_entry.id   AF-A0A355UCA0-F1
#
_cell.length_a   1.000
_cell.length_b   1.000
_cell.length_c   1.000
_cell.angle_alpha   90.00
_cell.angle_beta   90.00
_cell.angle_gamma   90.00
#
_symmetry.space_group_name_H-M   'P 1'
#
loop_
_entity.id
_entity.type
_entity.pdbx_description
1 polymer ?
#
loop_
_entity_poly.entity_id
_entity_poly.type
_entity_poly.pdbx_seq_one_letter_code
_entity_poly.pdbx_strand_id
1 'polypeptide(L)' 'MNNEDIQVQLVDQNDNPIGQMEKLQAHIEAKMHRAVSLLIMNSKGEWLLHQRAE' A
#
# COMPACT_ATOMS: atom_id res chain seq x y z
N MET A 1 20.13 -8.19 -8.45
CA MET A 1 18.73 -8.47 -8.04
C MET A 1 17.90 -8.14 -9.25
N ASN A 2 17.15 -9.12 -9.78
CA ASN A 2 16.22 -8.83 -10.86
C ASN A 2 15.21 -7.80 -10.30
N ASN A 3 15.12 -6.62 -10.91
CA ASN A 3 14.06 -5.67 -10.62
C ASN A 3 12.76 -6.31 -11.12
N GLU A 4 12.14 -7.13 -10.29
CA GLU A 4 10.71 -7.34 -10.41
C GLU A 4 10.07 -6.06 -9.88
N ASP A 5 9.66 -5.22 -10.81
CA ASP A 5 8.99 -3.95 -10.53
C ASP A 5 7.79 -4.20 -9.60
N ILE A 6 7.83 -3.60 -8.40
CA ILE A 6 6.77 -3.77 -7.39
C ILE A 6 5.42 -3.35 -7.98
N GLN A 7 4.49 -4.29 -8.12
CA GLN A 7 3.14 -4.03 -8.63
C GLN A 7 2.15 -3.75 -7.49
N VAL A 8 1.15 -2.92 -7.77
CA VAL A 8 -0.03 -2.70 -6.93
C VAL A 8 -1.31 -3.08 -7.68
N GLN A 9 -2.32 -3.53 -6.94
CA GLN A 9 -3.64 -3.86 -7.47
C GLN A 9 -4.45 -2.58 -7.66
N LEU A 10 -4.80 -2.24 -8.90
CA LEU A 10 -5.73 -1.15 -9.19
C LEU A 10 -7.17 -1.58 -8.86
N VAL A 11 -7.96 -0.63 -8.35
CA VAL A 11 -9.36 -0.85 -7.97
C VAL A 11 -10.26 0.32 -8.37
N ASP A 12 -11.57 0.05 -8.47
CA ASP A 12 -12.59 1.09 -8.56
C ASP A 12 -13.02 1.61 -7.18
N GLN A 13 -14.00 2.52 -7.14
CA GLN A 13 -14.51 3.12 -5.90
C GLN A 13 -15.20 2.13 -4.95
N ASN A 14 -15.60 0.96 -5.46
CA ASN A 14 -16.24 -0.11 -4.70
C ASN A 14 -15.24 -1.22 -4.32
N ASP A 15 -13.94 -0.96 -4.45
CA ASP A 15 -12.86 -1.92 -4.22
C ASP A 15 -12.92 -3.15 -5.16
N ASN A 16 -13.50 -3.02 -6.36
CA ASN A 16 -13.42 -4.09 -7.36
C ASN A 16 -12.06 -4.06 -8.07
N PRO A 17 -11.37 -5.21 -8.24
CA PRO A 17 -10.13 -5.29 -9.02
C PRO A 17 -10.32 -4.90 -10.48
N ILE A 18 -9.49 -3.99 -11.01
CA ILE A 18 -9.53 -3.55 -12.42
C ILE A 18 -8.22 -3.74 -13.19
N GLY A 19 -7.13 -4.16 -12.53
CA GLY A 19 -5.84 -4.42 -13.16
C GLY A 19 -4.67 -4.29 -12.19
N GLN A 20 -3.45 -4.29 -12.70
CA GLN A 20 -2.24 -4.06 -11.92
C GLN A 20 -1.38 -2.99 -12.59
N MET A 21 -0.59 -2.27 -11.80
CA MET A 21 0.33 -1.24 -12.28
C MET A 21 1.55 -1.20 -11.36
N GLU A 22 2.69 -0.79 -11.91
CA GLU A 22 3.88 -0.55 -11.11
C GLU A 22 3.60 0.54 -10.06
N LYS A 23 4.12 0.33 -8.84
CA LYS A 23 3.80 1.15 -7.67
C LYS A 23 4.11 2.62 -7.90
N LEU A 24 5.31 2.96 -8.36
CA LEU A 24 5.70 4.34 -8.61
C LEU A 24 4.77 4.97 -9.67
N GLN A 25 4.51 4.27 -10.77
CA GLN A 25 3.61 4.74 -11.83
C GLN A 25 2.18 4.99 -11.30
N ALA A 26 1.65 4.10 -10.47
CA ALA A 26 0.32 4.27 -9.89
C ALA A 26 0.21 5.54 -9.02
N HIS A 27 1.30 5.94 -8.35
CA HIS A 27 1.35 7.19 -7.58
C HIS A 27 1.58 8.41 -8.49
N ILE A 28 2.40 8.30 -9.53
CA ILE A 28 2.63 9.39 -10.50
C ILE A 28 1.35 9.73 -11.27
N GLU A 29 0.62 8.70 -11.72
CA GLU A 29 -0.64 8.86 -12.47
C GLU A 29 -1.88 9.04 -11.58
N ALA A 30 -1.71 9.05 -10.25
CA ALA A 30 -2.80 9.12 -9.27
C ALA A 30 -3.91 8.07 -9.49
N LYS A 31 -3.53 6.83 -9.82
CA LYS A 31 -4.46 5.70 -9.97
C LYS A 31 -4.88 5.16 -8.60
N MET A 32 -6.17 4.83 -8.47
CA MET A 32 -6.70 4.20 -7.27
C MET A 32 -6.18 2.76 -7.17
N HIS A 33 -5.46 2.47 -6.09
CA HIS A 33 -4.92 1.16 -5.80
C HIS A 33 -5.30 0.70 -4.39
N ARG A 34 -5.35 -0.62 -4.20
CA ARG A 34 -5.64 -1.22 -2.90
C ARG A 34 -4.41 -1.13 -1.99
N ALA A 35 -4.66 -0.75 -0.73
CA ALA A 35 -3.63 -0.68 0.31
C ALA A 35 -4.15 -1.27 1.63
N VAL A 36 -3.23 -1.53 2.56
CA VAL A 36 -3.54 -2.00 3.92
C VAL A 36 -2.79 -1.17 4.95
N SER A 37 -3.43 -0.91 6.08
CA SER A 37 -2.83 -0.27 7.25
C SER A 37 -2.92 -1.24 8.44
N LEU A 38 -1.79 -1.46 9.12
CA LEU A 38 -1.73 -2.29 10.31
C LEU A 38 -1.69 -1.39 11.56
N LEU A 39 -2.51 -1.73 12.55
CA LEU A 39 -2.63 -1.06 13.83
C LEU A 39 -2.26 -2.08 14.92
N ILE A 40 -1.12 -1.89 15.59
CA ILE A 40 -0.56 -2.88 16.53
C ILE A 40 -0.59 -2.33 17.96
N MET A 41 -1.12 -3.13 18.87
CA MET A 41 -1.06 -2.90 20.32
C MET A 41 -0.29 -4.03 21.01
N ASN A 42 0.49 -3.70 22.03
CA ASN A 42 1.11 -4.71 22.90
C ASN A 42 0.13 -5.23 23.97
N SER A 43 0.54 -6.20 24.79
CA SER A 43 -0.31 -6.81 25.84
C SER A 43 -0.71 -5.85 26.97
N LYS A 44 -0.08 -4.68 27.06
CA LYS A 44 -0.43 -3.61 28.01
C LYS A 44 -1.43 -2.60 27.42
N GLY A 45 -1.78 -2.75 26.14
CA GLY A 45 -2.69 -1.85 25.43
C GLY A 45 -2.02 -0.60 24.86
N GLU A 46 -0.69 -0.59 24.70
CA GLU A 46 0.04 0.55 24.15
C GLU A 46 0.23 0.40 22.64
N TRP A 47 0.12 1.52 21.91
CA TRP A 47 0.30 1.55 20.45
C TRP A 47 1.76 1.46 20.02
N LEU A 48 2.05 0.65 19.00
CA LEU A 48 3.30 0.76 18.25
C LEU A 48 3.18 1.88 17.22
N LEU A 49 3.95 2.95 17.39
CA LEU A 49 4.05 4.05 16.44
C LEU A 49 5.33 3.92 15.61
N HIS A 50 5.20 4.00 14.29
CA HIS A 50 6.33 3.95 13.36
C HIS A 50 6.67 5.35 12.85
N GLN A 51 7.90 5.80 13.10
CA GLN A 51 8.48 6.95 12.43
C GLN A 51 9.15 6.46 11.14
N ARG A 52 8.74 7.03 10.00
CA ARG A 52 9.37 6.73 8.71
C ARG A 52 10.80 7.27 8.72
N ALA A 53 11.72 6.53 8.10
CA ALA A 53 13.08 7.03 7.85
C ALA A 53 13.05 8.28 6.95
N GLU A 54 14.11 9.09 7.05
CA GLU A 54 14.38 10.23 6.15
C GLU A 54 14.77 9.77 4.74
#